data_AF-A0A8W7PBP1-F1
#
_entry.id   AF-A0A8W7PBP1-F1
#
_cell.length_a   1.000
_cell.length_b   1.000
_cell.length_c   1.000
_cell.angle_alpha   90.00
_cell.angle_beta   90.00
_cell.angle_gamma   90.00
#
_symmetry.space_group_name_H-M   'P 1'
#
loop_
_entity.id
_entity.type
_entity.pdbx_description
1 polymer ?
#
loop_
_entity_poly.entity_id
_entity_poly.type
_entity_poly.pdbx_seq_one_letter_code
_entity_poly.pdbx_strand_id
1 'polypeptide(L)'
;LLFQYAETAAERGLKAIIAGAGGAAHLPGMLAAKTHLPVLGVPVPSKYLRGEDSLLSIVQMPKGIPVATFAIGEAGAANAALYAVAMLATTVPELAEKLIAFRKRQEETVLGMTLPEVE
;
A
#
# COMPACT_ATOMS: atom_id res chain seq x y z
N LEU A 1 -10.36 -11.22 16.65
CA LEU A 1 -9.52 -10.02 16.53
C LEU A 1 -9.49 -9.47 15.10
N LEU A 2 -8.99 -10.20 14.09
CA LEU A 2 -8.96 -9.71 12.69
C LEU A 2 -10.33 -9.35 12.12
N PHE A 3 -11.32 -10.25 12.25
CA PHE A 3 -12.67 -10.01 11.70
C PHE A 3 -13.32 -8.80 12.35
N GLN A 4 -13.31 -8.73 13.68
CA GLN A 4 -13.82 -7.59 14.42
C GLN A 4 -13.17 -6.26 13.98
N TYR A 5 -11.85 -6.24 13.74
CA TYR A 5 -11.17 -5.04 13.24
C TYR A 5 -11.69 -4.61 11.86
N ALA A 6 -11.85 -5.56 10.94
CA ALA A 6 -12.32 -5.30 9.58
C ALA A 6 -13.80 -4.87 9.55
N GLU A 7 -14.65 -5.58 10.28
CA GLU A 7 -16.10 -5.37 10.34
C GLU A 7 -16.42 -3.99 10.94
N THR A 8 -15.69 -3.57 11.98
CA THR A 8 -15.88 -2.27 12.64
C THR A 8 -15.05 -1.12 12.03
N ALA A 9 -14.25 -1.39 10.98
CA ALA A 9 -13.31 -0.41 10.43
C ALA A 9 -14.00 0.88 9.94
N ALA A 10 -15.13 0.72 9.24
CA ALA A 10 -15.89 1.84 8.70
C ALA A 10 -16.56 2.67 9.81
N GLU A 11 -17.12 2.02 10.84
CA GLU A 11 -17.73 2.66 12.00
C GLU A 11 -16.73 3.52 12.78
N ARG A 12 -15.47 3.08 12.82
CA ARG A 12 -14.34 3.81 13.41
C ARG A 12 -13.84 4.98 12.54
N GLY A 13 -14.43 5.20 11.37
CA GLY A 13 -14.09 6.29 10.46
C GLY A 13 -12.87 6.04 9.57
N LEU A 14 -12.36 4.81 9.51
CA LEU A 14 -11.26 4.47 8.60
C LEU A 14 -11.71 4.64 7.13
N LYS A 15 -10.76 5.03 6.28
CA LYS A 15 -11.00 5.26 4.84
C LYS A 15 -10.34 4.23 3.93
N ALA A 16 -9.28 3.60 4.42
CA ALA A 16 -8.56 2.50 3.79
C ALA A 16 -7.81 1.72 4.88
N ILE A 17 -7.39 0.50 4.57
CA ILE A 17 -6.56 -0.33 5.45
C ILE A 17 -5.29 -0.72 4.69
N ILE A 18 -4.11 -0.34 5.19
CA ILE A 18 -2.84 -0.84 4.69
C ILE A 18 -2.46 -2.08 5.50
N ALA A 19 -2.23 -3.19 4.82
CA ALA A 19 -1.95 -4.49 5.43
C ALA A 19 -0.69 -5.12 4.85
N GLY A 20 0.32 -5.33 5.70
CA GLY A 20 1.56 -6.01 5.34
C GLY A 20 1.61 -7.44 5.86
N ALA A 21 2.00 -8.40 5.04
CA ALA A 21 2.22 -9.79 5.44
C ALA A 21 3.24 -10.49 4.53
N GLY A 22 3.92 -11.53 5.06
CA GLY A 22 4.96 -12.29 4.36
C GLY A 22 4.72 -13.80 4.40
N GLY A 23 5.33 -14.55 3.48
CA GLY A 23 5.11 -15.98 3.30
C GLY A 23 3.72 -16.26 2.71
N ALA A 24 2.94 -17.13 3.39
CA ALA A 24 1.51 -17.32 3.11
C ALA A 24 0.71 -16.11 3.62
N ALA A 25 0.77 -15.01 2.87
CA ALA A 25 0.39 -13.67 3.29
C ALA A 25 -1.14 -13.42 3.22
N HIS A 26 -1.92 -14.08 4.08
CA HIS A 26 -3.39 -14.05 4.03
C HIS A 26 -4.05 -12.79 4.63
N LEU A 27 -3.32 -12.01 5.43
CA LEU A 27 -3.89 -10.87 6.17
C LEU A 27 -4.66 -9.88 5.26
N PRO A 28 -4.11 -9.39 4.13
CA PRO A 28 -4.82 -8.42 3.28
C PRO A 28 -6.11 -8.98 2.69
N GLY A 29 -6.07 -10.22 2.17
CA GLY A 29 -7.25 -10.87 1.59
C GLY A 29 -8.36 -11.11 2.62
N MET A 30 -8.01 -11.55 3.84
CA MET A 30 -8.98 -11.79 4.90
C MET A 30 -9.60 -10.50 5.45
N LEU A 31 -8.84 -9.39 5.48
CA LEU A 31 -9.39 -8.07 5.79
C LEU A 31 -10.39 -7.65 4.72
N ALA A 32 -10.02 -7.74 3.43
CA ALA A 32 -10.87 -7.36 2.30
C ALA A 32 -12.17 -8.19 2.23
N ALA A 33 -12.13 -9.45 2.66
CA ALA A 33 -13.32 -10.30 2.73
C ALA A 33 -14.34 -9.87 3.80
N LYS A 34 -13.95 -8.99 4.73
CA LYS A 34 -14.74 -8.60 5.91
C LYS A 34 -15.03 -7.11 6.01
N THR A 35 -14.59 -6.32 5.04
CA THR A 35 -14.89 -4.89 4.98
C THR A 35 -15.13 -4.44 3.55
N HIS A 36 -15.97 -3.43 3.38
CA HIS A 36 -16.14 -2.75 2.10
C HIS A 36 -15.10 -1.64 1.89
N LEU A 37 -14.30 -1.31 2.92
CA LEU A 37 -13.23 -0.33 2.78
C LEU A 37 -12.10 -0.86 1.88
N PRO A 38 -11.45 0.01 1.11
CA PRO A 38 -10.28 -0.37 0.32
C PRO A 38 -9.15 -0.96 1.18
N VAL A 39 -8.64 -2.13 0.77
CA VAL A 39 -7.48 -2.77 1.39
C VAL A 39 -6.27 -2.70 0.45
N LEU A 40 -5.17 -2.18 0.99
CA LEU A 40 -3.90 -1.92 0.31
C LEU A 40 -2.86 -2.92 0.83
N GLY A 41 -2.55 -3.94 0.03
CA GLY A 41 -1.68 -5.05 0.39
C GLY A 41 -0.21 -4.76 0.11
N VAL A 42 0.65 -4.98 1.11
CA VAL A 42 2.12 -4.83 0.99
C VAL A 42 2.79 -6.20 1.22
N PRO A 43 3.34 -6.83 0.17
CA PRO A 43 4.09 -8.07 0.32
C PRO A 43 5.38 -7.84 1.12
N VAL A 44 5.54 -8.53 2.25
CA VAL A 44 6.76 -8.47 3.07
C VAL A 44 7.75 -9.51 2.55
N PRO A 45 9.02 -9.17 2.33
CA PRO A 45 10.01 -10.13 1.83
C PRO A 45 10.15 -11.33 2.77
N SER A 46 10.01 -12.53 2.21
CA SER A 46 10.25 -13.79 2.90
C SER A 46 11.72 -14.20 2.80
N LYS A 47 12.18 -15.01 3.76
CA LYS A 47 13.60 -15.41 3.89
C LYS A 47 14.15 -16.11 2.64
N TYR A 48 13.38 -17.00 2.02
CA TYR A 48 13.86 -17.89 0.96
C TYR A 48 13.35 -17.50 -0.43
N LEU A 49 12.09 -17.07 -0.53
CA LEU A 49 11.45 -16.72 -1.80
C LEU A 49 11.44 -15.22 -2.06
N ARG A 50 12.15 -14.44 -1.22
CA ARG A 50 12.35 -12.99 -1.38
C ARG A 50 11.04 -12.21 -1.57
N GLY A 51 9.93 -12.73 -1.04
CA GLY A 51 8.61 -12.12 -1.12
C GLY A 51 7.78 -12.51 -2.34
N GLU A 52 8.23 -13.40 -3.23
CA GLU A 52 7.40 -13.89 -4.34
C GLU A 52 6.17 -14.65 -3.83
N ASP A 53 6.36 -15.51 -2.83
CA ASP A 53 5.27 -16.18 -2.09
C ASP A 53 4.26 -15.18 -1.51
N SER A 54 4.78 -14.08 -0.97
CA SER A 54 4.02 -13.03 -0.32
C SER A 54 3.24 -12.22 -1.35
N LEU A 55 3.87 -11.90 -2.48
CA LEU A 55 3.26 -11.19 -3.60
C LEU A 55 2.09 -12.01 -4.17
N LEU A 56 2.33 -13.28 -4.51
CA LEU A 56 1.32 -14.14 -5.09
C LEU A 56 0.18 -14.43 -4.12
N SER A 57 0.46 -14.55 -2.82
CA SER A 57 -0.58 -14.72 -1.78
C SER A 57 -1.51 -13.51 -1.64
N ILE A 58 -1.06 -12.31 -2.03
CA ILE A 58 -1.83 -11.07 -1.87
C ILE A 58 -2.50 -10.65 -3.20
N VAL A 59 -1.77 -10.69 -4.32
CA VAL A 59 -2.23 -10.08 -5.59
C VAL A 59 -3.23 -10.95 -6.35
N GLN A 60 -3.16 -12.27 -6.21
CA GLN A 60 -3.95 -13.22 -6.99
C GLN A 60 -5.36 -13.46 -6.41
N MET A 61 -5.98 -12.42 -5.86
CA MET A 61 -7.33 -12.52 -5.33
C MET A 61 -8.33 -12.89 -6.44
N PRO A 62 -9.23 -13.85 -6.23
CA PRO A 62 -10.25 -14.19 -7.19
C PRO A 62 -11.28 -13.05 -7.35
N LYS A 63 -12.05 -13.10 -8.44
CA LYS A 63 -13.13 -12.13 -8.70
C LYS A 63 -14.06 -12.01 -7.49
N GLY A 64 -14.25 -10.77 -7.02
CA GLY A 64 -15.23 -10.42 -5.99
C GLY A 64 -14.63 -9.71 -4.78
N ILE A 65 -13.41 -10.06 -4.36
CA ILE A 65 -12.76 -9.51 -3.16
C ILE A 65 -11.41 -8.89 -3.55
N PRO A 66 -11.35 -7.61 -3.94
CA PRO A 66 -10.12 -7.00 -4.44
C PRO A 66 -9.15 -6.62 -3.31
N VAL A 67 -7.85 -6.71 -3.60
CA VAL A 67 -6.76 -6.12 -2.80
C VAL A 67 -5.84 -5.35 -3.74
N ALA A 68 -5.68 -4.05 -3.51
CA ALA A 68 -4.71 -3.25 -4.27
C ALA A 68 -3.31 -3.58 -3.77
N THR A 69 -2.49 -4.24 -4.59
CA THR A 69 -1.19 -4.78 -4.16
C THR A 69 -0.04 -3.92 -4.66
N PHE A 70 0.94 -3.66 -3.80
CA PHE A 70 2.10 -2.83 -4.09
C PHE A 70 3.38 -3.69 -4.19
N ALA A 71 4.51 -3.04 -4.48
CA ALA A 71 5.81 -3.70 -4.58
C ALA A 71 6.18 -4.49 -3.30
N ILE A 72 7.09 -5.45 -3.42
CA ILE A 72 7.61 -6.17 -2.26
C ILE A 72 8.46 -5.21 -1.40
N GLY A 73 8.25 -5.23 -0.08
CA GLY A 73 9.07 -4.52 0.91
C GLY A 73 8.77 -3.03 1.05
N GLU A 74 9.81 -2.28 1.42
CA GLU A 74 9.69 -0.88 1.88
C GLU A 74 9.12 0.06 0.80
N ALA A 75 9.52 -0.14 -0.46
CA ALA A 75 8.97 0.63 -1.58
C ALA A 75 7.46 0.44 -1.71
N GLY A 76 6.96 -0.78 -1.47
CA GLY A 76 5.53 -1.06 -1.44
C GLY A 76 4.80 -0.43 -0.28
N ALA A 77 5.42 -0.45 0.91
CA ALA A 77 4.86 0.20 2.10
C ALA A 77 4.70 1.72 1.89
N ALA A 78 5.74 2.38 1.36
CA ALA A 78 5.70 3.80 1.02
C ALA A 78 4.63 4.11 -0.02
N ASN A 79 4.55 3.30 -1.09
CA ASN A 79 3.58 3.51 -2.15
C ASN A 79 2.13 3.21 -1.72
N ALA A 80 1.90 2.25 -0.82
CA ALA A 80 0.58 2.02 -0.25
C ALA A 80 0.08 3.24 0.53
N ALA A 81 0.97 3.89 1.30
CA ALA A 81 0.64 5.13 2.00
C ALA A 81 0.37 6.29 1.02
N LEU A 82 1.23 6.48 0.02
CA LEU A 82 1.02 7.51 -1.01
C LEU A 82 -0.27 7.28 -1.82
N TYR A 83 -0.62 6.03 -2.09
CA TYR A 83 -1.86 5.68 -2.76
C TYR A 83 -3.08 5.97 -1.90
N ALA A 84 -3.03 5.66 -0.60
CA ALA A 84 -4.08 6.06 0.35
C ALA A 84 -4.27 7.58 0.38
N VAL A 85 -3.18 8.35 0.39
CA VAL A 85 -3.25 9.83 0.30
C VAL A 85 -3.84 10.26 -1.03
N ALA A 86 -3.46 9.65 -2.15
CA ALA A 86 -4.02 9.97 -3.47
C ALA A 86 -5.53 9.69 -3.55
N MET A 87 -6.00 8.60 -2.93
CA MET A 87 -7.44 8.32 -2.83
C MET A 87 -8.16 9.41 -2.04
N LEU A 88 -7.62 9.81 -0.88
CA LEU A 88 -8.22 10.84 -0.02
C LEU A 88 -8.19 12.23 -0.68
N ALA A 89 -7.13 12.54 -1.42
CA ALA A 89 -6.95 13.81 -2.14
C ALA A 89 -8.07 14.11 -3.14
N THR A 90 -8.80 13.09 -3.61
CA THR A 90 -9.97 13.29 -4.50
C THR A 90 -11.12 14.04 -3.84
N THR A 91 -11.18 14.05 -2.50
CA THR A 91 -12.25 14.70 -1.73
C THR A 91 -11.72 15.65 -0.65
N VAL A 92 -10.41 15.67 -0.40
CA VAL A 92 -9.74 16.53 0.57
C VAL A 92 -8.72 17.42 -0.15
N PRO A 93 -9.08 18.66 -0.54
CA PRO A 93 -8.21 19.54 -1.33
C PRO A 93 -6.83 19.78 -0.72
N GLU A 94 -6.75 19.92 0.61
CA GLU A 94 -5.48 20.09 1.33
C GLU A 94 -4.51 18.91 1.10
N LEU A 95 -5.03 17.67 1.03
CA LEU A 95 -4.20 16.50 0.73
C LEU A 95 -3.77 16.47 -0.75
N ALA A 96 -4.60 16.98 -1.66
CA ALA A 96 -4.21 17.12 -3.07
C ALA A 96 -3.03 18.08 -3.23
N GLU A 97 -3.09 19.25 -2.59
CA GLU A 97 -2.00 20.23 -2.60
C GLU A 97 -0.71 19.63 -2.01
N LYS A 98 -0.80 18.97 -0.86
CA LYS A 98 0.35 18.31 -0.22
C LYS A 98 0.96 17.21 -1.10
N LEU A 99 0.13 16.42 -1.78
CA LEU A 99 0.59 15.35 -2.67
C LEU A 99 1.27 15.90 -3.93
N ILE A 100 0.72 16.97 -4.53
CA ILE A 100 1.33 17.67 -5.67
C ILE A 100 2.69 18.26 -5.26
N ALA A 101 2.75 18.93 -4.12
CA ALA A 101 4.00 19.49 -3.60
C ALA A 101 5.04 18.40 -3.29
N PHE A 102 4.61 17.25 -2.75
CA PHE A 102 5.48 16.10 -2.55
C PHE A 102 6.11 15.60 -3.86
N ARG A 103 5.30 15.45 -4.91
CA ARG A 103 5.78 15.01 -6.23
C ARG A 103 6.74 16.02 -6.86
N LYS A 104 6.47 17.32 -6.73
CA LYS A 104 7.37 18.38 -7.19
C LYS A 104 8.74 18.30 -6.49
N ARG A 105 8.77 18.09 -5.17
CA ARG A 105 10.04 17.91 -4.44
C ARG A 105 10.83 16.68 -4.88
N GLN A 106 10.14 15.58 -5.23
CA GLN A 106 10.80 14.39 -5.78
C GLN A 106 11.47 14.69 -7.13
N GLU A 107 10.78 15.40 -8.01
CA GLU A 107 11.33 15.87 -9.29
C GLU A 107 12.57 16.76 -9.08
N GLU A 108 12.45 17.78 -8.23
CA GLU A 108 13.56 18.68 -7.87
C GLU A 108 14.76 17.92 -7.30
N THR A 109 14.51 16.89 -6.49
CA THR A 109 15.56 16.04 -5.90
C THR A 109 16.33 15.30 -6.98
N VAL A 110 15.64 14.71 -7.97
CA VAL A 110 16.28 13.98 -9.07
C VAL A 110 17.04 14.92 -10.00
N LEU A 111 16.48 16.08 -10.33
CA LEU A 111 17.16 17.09 -11.16
C LEU A 111 18.42 17.66 -10.50
N GLY A 112 18.48 17.65 -9.16
CA GLY A 112 19.66 18.07 -8.40
C GLY A 112 20.74 17.00 -8.22
N MET A 113 20.53 15.76 -8.69
CA MET A 113 21.53 14.69 -8.54
C MET A 113 22.70 14.90 -9.50
N THR A 114 23.91 14.75 -8.98
CA THR A 114 25.16 14.69 -9.77
C THR A 114 25.73 13.29 -9.72
N LEU A 115 26.23 12.80 -10.86
CA LEU A 115 26.95 11.53 -10.90
C LEU A 115 28.34 11.70 -10.29
N PRO A 116 28.87 10.67 -9.59
CA PRO A 116 30.27 10.67 -9.20
C PRO A 116 31.17 10.71 -10.44
N GLU A 117 32.35 11.31 -10.31
CA GLU A 117 33.40 11.21 -11.33
C GLU A 117 33.81 9.73 -11.48
N VAL A 118 34.11 9.32 -12.71
CA VAL A 118 34.58 7.97 -12.99
C VAL A 118 36.05 7.89 -12.58
N GLU A 119 36.39 7.05 -11.61
CA GLU A 119 37.78 6.68 -11.28
C GLU A 119 38.45 5.88 -12.41
#